data_AF-A0A480AS50-F1
#
_entry.id   AF-A0A480AS50-F1
#
_cell.length_a   1.000
_cell.length_b   1.000
_cell.length_c   1.000
_cell.angle_alpha   90.00
_cell.angle_beta   90.00
_cell.angle_gamma   90.00
#
_symmetry.space_group_name_H-M   'P 1'
#
loop_
_entity.id
_entity.type
_entity.pdbx_description
1 polymer ?
#
loop_
_entity_poly.entity_id
_entity_poly.type
_entity_poly.pdbx_seq_one_letter_code
_entity_poly.pdbx_strand_id
1 'polypeptide(L)'
;MRPRPHRSFAAVAVALLPLACLSGPTDAALADRLVPAGTTGVPSDSHLRAAQRQARGQPALAALVRHHCAQTAAPKTAALARQALEQAEAAHRAERALPRPEPDRLLQHVVLRSCAAHHATRLQPGASFAVWWHTRLAIDSMRPTATGFEALARASTVNGAVASSRVTLARGLHHACFMATDATGQAACVLVDTHPHGGRPDAWAEAHEGPVIATFAGSVSPDRVELPAVAFRDMPVFASPPAWR
;
A
#
# COMPACT_ATOMS: atom_id res chain seq x y z
N MET A 1 -8.92 41.61 -39.51
CA MET A 1 -9.85 40.66 -38.85
C MET A 1 -9.28 39.25 -39.00
N ARG A 2 -8.76 38.67 -37.90
CA ARG A 2 -8.32 37.26 -37.86
C ARG A 2 -9.42 36.43 -37.18
N PRO A 3 -9.81 35.26 -37.71
CA PRO A 3 -10.83 34.43 -37.09
C PRO A 3 -10.24 33.66 -35.89
N ARG A 4 -11.01 33.56 -34.80
CA ARG A 4 -10.74 32.62 -33.69
C ARG A 4 -11.24 31.23 -34.09
N PRO A 5 -10.46 30.15 -33.92
CA PRO A 5 -11.02 28.81 -33.98
C PRO A 5 -11.52 28.36 -32.60
N HIS A 6 -12.52 27.49 -32.69
CA HIS A 6 -13.43 27.04 -31.65
C HIS A 6 -12.79 26.14 -30.59
N ARG A 7 -13.45 26.13 -29.42
CA ARG A 7 -13.32 25.12 -28.36
C ARG A 7 -13.68 23.73 -28.91
N SER A 8 -12.82 22.74 -28.66
CA SER A 8 -13.15 21.33 -28.76
C SER A 8 -13.02 20.68 -27.38
N PHE A 9 -14.15 20.31 -26.80
CA PHE A 9 -14.22 19.39 -25.65
C PHE A 9 -13.97 17.97 -26.18
N ALA A 10 -12.82 17.39 -25.86
CA ALA A 10 -12.57 15.98 -26.11
C ALA A 10 -13.26 15.16 -25.01
N ALA A 11 -14.40 14.54 -25.38
CA ALA A 11 -15.02 13.49 -24.60
C ALA A 11 -14.12 12.25 -24.62
N VAL A 12 -13.71 11.77 -23.44
CA VAL A 12 -13.02 10.49 -23.30
C VAL A 12 -14.07 9.39 -23.32
N ALA A 13 -14.15 8.67 -24.44
CA ALA A 13 -14.94 7.45 -24.57
C ALA A 13 -14.24 6.31 -23.80
N VAL A 14 -14.95 5.70 -22.86
CA VAL A 14 -14.52 4.49 -22.15
C VAL A 14 -14.69 3.31 -23.10
N ALA A 15 -13.58 2.78 -23.61
CA ALA A 15 -13.57 1.54 -24.37
C ALA A 15 -13.74 0.36 -23.41
N LEU A 16 -14.90 -0.30 -23.49
CA LEU A 16 -15.14 -1.63 -22.94
C LEU A 16 -14.40 -2.65 -23.81
N LEU A 17 -13.42 -3.35 -23.24
CA LEU A 17 -12.86 -4.57 -23.83
C LEU A 17 -12.86 -5.69 -22.76
N PRO A 18 -13.35 -6.90 -23.10
CA PRO A 18 -13.40 -8.03 -22.20
C PRO A 18 -12.07 -8.79 -22.27
N LEU A 19 -11.42 -9.04 -21.13
CA LEU A 19 -10.46 -10.14 -21.03
C LEU A 19 -10.87 -11.03 -19.86
N ALA A 20 -11.38 -12.20 -20.23
CA ALA A 20 -11.54 -13.34 -19.36
C ALA A 20 -10.20 -14.10 -19.19
N CYS A 21 -10.07 -14.72 -18.02
CA CYS A 21 -9.14 -15.77 -17.61
C CYS A 21 -7.69 -15.37 -17.28
N LEU A 22 -7.37 -15.31 -15.98
CA LEU A 22 -6.76 -16.46 -15.30
C LEU A 22 -7.13 -16.42 -13.80
N SER A 23 -7.77 -17.48 -13.35
CA SER A 23 -8.20 -17.74 -11.98
C SER A 23 -7.04 -18.12 -11.07
N GLY A 24 -6.83 -17.34 -10.01
CA GLY A 24 -6.17 -17.79 -8.77
C GLY A 24 -7.21 -17.77 -7.64
N PRO A 25 -7.60 -18.92 -7.05
CA PRO A 25 -8.63 -18.99 -6.04
C PRO A 25 -8.03 -18.80 -4.65
N THR A 26 -7.70 -17.58 -4.25
CA THR A 26 -7.29 -17.33 -2.83
C THR A 26 -7.67 -15.96 -2.28
N ASP A 27 -7.84 -14.91 -3.10
CA ASP A 27 -8.19 -13.57 -2.56
C ASP A 27 -9.69 -13.24 -2.57
N ALA A 28 -10.48 -13.88 -3.44
CA ALA A 28 -11.92 -13.62 -3.52
C ALA A 28 -12.72 -14.31 -2.41
N ALA A 29 -12.20 -15.42 -1.85
CA ALA A 29 -12.89 -16.21 -0.84
C ALA A 29 -12.68 -15.70 0.60
N LEU A 30 -11.75 -14.76 0.82
CA LEU A 30 -11.50 -14.21 2.16
C LEU A 30 -12.35 -12.98 2.49
N ALA A 31 -12.92 -12.31 1.48
CA ALA A 31 -13.74 -11.11 1.66
C ALA A 31 -15.24 -11.41 1.90
N ASP A 32 -15.69 -12.64 1.67
CA ASP A 32 -17.11 -13.03 1.75
C ASP A 32 -17.50 -13.66 3.10
N ARG A 33 -16.61 -13.62 4.10
CA ARG A 33 -17.00 -13.97 5.48
C ARG A 33 -17.75 -12.81 6.11
N LEU A 34 -19.08 -12.87 5.98
CA LEU A 34 -20.02 -12.34 6.97
C LEU A 34 -19.44 -12.60 8.36
N VAL A 35 -19.08 -11.52 9.05
CA VAL A 35 -18.54 -11.58 10.40
C VAL A 35 -19.61 -12.20 11.31
N PRO A 36 -19.28 -13.16 12.19
CA PRO A 36 -20.27 -13.76 13.09
C PRO A 36 -20.98 -12.69 13.91
N ALA A 37 -22.30 -12.84 14.05
CA ALA A 37 -23.14 -11.99 14.88
C ALA A 37 -22.55 -11.91 16.30
N GLY A 38 -22.00 -10.75 16.65
CA GLY A 38 -21.32 -10.53 17.94
C GLY A 38 -20.16 -9.54 17.87
N THR A 39 -19.54 -9.31 16.70
CA THR A 39 -18.61 -8.19 16.52
C THR A 39 -19.39 -6.93 16.18
N THR A 40 -19.15 -5.84 16.89
CA THR A 40 -19.57 -4.51 16.46
C THR A 40 -18.94 -4.23 15.10
N GLY A 41 -19.74 -4.25 14.04
CA GLY A 41 -19.28 -3.95 12.68
C GLY A 41 -18.65 -2.56 12.62
N VAL A 42 -17.74 -2.35 11.67
CA VAL A 42 -17.12 -1.05 11.43
C VAL A 42 -18.21 -0.04 11.07
N PRO A 43 -18.38 1.06 11.84
CA PRO A 43 -19.39 2.06 11.52
C PRO A 43 -19.08 2.74 10.18
N SER A 44 -20.13 3.10 9.41
CA SER A 44 -19.98 3.77 8.10
C SER A 44 -19.11 5.03 8.17
N ASP A 45 -19.22 5.81 9.25
CA ASP A 45 -18.43 7.03 9.46
C ASP A 45 -16.94 6.77 9.66
N SER A 46 -16.55 5.56 10.07
CA SER A 46 -15.13 5.19 10.17
C SER A 46 -14.46 5.21 8.80
N HIS A 47 -15.16 4.78 7.74
CA HIS A 47 -14.65 4.87 6.37
C HIS A 47 -14.55 6.31 5.87
N LEU A 48 -15.56 7.15 6.15
CA LEU A 48 -15.53 8.57 5.79
C LEU A 48 -14.35 9.29 6.46
N ARG A 49 -14.18 9.08 7.77
CA ARG A 49 -13.06 9.66 8.52
C ARG A 49 -11.72 9.14 7.99
N ALA A 50 -11.64 7.88 7.56
CA ALA A 50 -10.43 7.33 6.95
C ALA A 50 -10.09 8.01 5.63
N ALA A 51 -11.08 8.15 4.73
CA ALA A 51 -10.91 8.88 3.48
C ALA A 51 -10.40 10.31 3.73
N GLN A 52 -11.01 11.02 4.69
CA GLN A 52 -10.62 12.38 5.08
C GLN A 52 -9.20 12.45 5.64
N ARG A 53 -8.81 11.52 6.53
CA ARG A 53 -7.45 11.48 7.10
C ARG A 53 -6.39 11.19 6.05
N GLN A 54 -6.65 10.27 5.13
CA GLN A 54 -5.74 9.98 4.02
C GLN A 54 -5.58 11.16 3.06
N ALA A 55 -6.65 11.93 2.86
CA ALA A 55 -6.65 13.13 2.04
C ALA A 55 -6.03 14.37 2.73
N ARG A 56 -5.65 14.28 4.01
CA ARG A 56 -5.18 15.43 4.78
C ARG A 56 -3.91 16.02 4.15
N GLY A 57 -3.90 17.33 3.92
CA GLY A 57 -2.79 18.02 3.28
C GLY A 57 -2.67 17.80 1.78
N GLN A 58 -3.62 17.09 1.15
CA GLN A 58 -3.59 16.76 -0.29
C GLN A 58 -4.85 17.29 -0.99
N PRO A 59 -4.79 18.46 -1.65
CA PRO A 59 -5.96 19.12 -2.23
C PRO A 59 -6.74 18.26 -3.24
N ALA A 60 -6.02 17.50 -4.07
CA ALA A 60 -6.61 16.60 -5.07
C ALA A 60 -7.43 15.47 -4.40
N LEU A 61 -6.86 14.81 -3.39
CA LEU A 61 -7.57 13.78 -2.64
C LEU A 61 -8.74 14.36 -1.84
N ALA A 62 -8.59 15.55 -1.27
CA ALA A 62 -9.68 16.20 -0.55
C ALA A 62 -10.87 16.52 -1.48
N ALA A 63 -10.59 16.89 -2.73
CA ALA A 63 -11.64 17.07 -3.74
C ALA A 63 -12.33 15.75 -4.08
N LEU A 64 -11.58 14.65 -4.23
CA LEU A 64 -12.14 13.31 -4.43
C LEU A 64 -13.04 12.88 -3.27
N VAL A 65 -12.61 13.09 -2.02
CA VAL A 65 -13.45 12.80 -0.85
C VAL A 65 -14.74 13.60 -0.91
N ARG A 66 -14.66 14.92 -1.14
CA ARG A 66 -15.85 15.77 -1.24
C ARG A 66 -16.81 15.33 -2.34
N HIS A 67 -16.30 14.84 -3.47
CA HIS A 67 -17.14 14.38 -4.57
C HIS A 67 -17.74 13.00 -4.29
N HIS A 68 -16.91 12.01 -3.98
CA HIS A 68 -17.32 10.61 -3.94
C HIS A 68 -17.94 10.15 -2.62
N CYS A 69 -17.65 10.83 -1.51
CA CYS A 69 -18.30 10.54 -0.23
C CYS A 69 -19.57 11.39 -0.02
N ALA A 70 -19.86 12.37 -0.88
CA ALA A 70 -21.04 13.22 -0.75
C ALA A 70 -22.33 12.43 -0.99
N GLN A 71 -23.40 12.84 -0.29
CA GLN A 71 -24.72 12.22 -0.46
C GLN A 71 -25.25 12.32 -1.89
N THR A 72 -24.90 13.38 -2.63
CA THR A 72 -25.34 13.59 -4.02
C THR A 72 -24.71 12.61 -5.00
N ALA A 73 -23.51 12.10 -4.71
CA ALA A 73 -22.85 11.05 -5.48
C ALA A 73 -23.15 9.64 -4.92
N ALA A 74 -23.92 9.54 -3.84
CA ALA A 74 -24.16 8.28 -3.17
C ALA A 74 -25.02 7.35 -4.05
N PRO A 75 -24.66 6.06 -4.12
CA PRO A 75 -25.53 5.02 -4.66
C PRO A 75 -26.90 5.06 -3.98
N LYS A 76 -27.98 4.89 -4.75
CA LYS A 76 -29.36 4.96 -4.23
C LYS A 76 -29.84 3.64 -3.62
N THR A 77 -29.16 2.53 -3.88
CA THR A 77 -29.53 1.19 -3.41
C THR A 77 -28.32 0.46 -2.85
N ALA A 78 -28.55 -0.50 -1.95
CA ALA A 78 -27.49 -1.35 -1.41
C ALA A 78 -26.74 -2.13 -2.52
N ALA A 79 -27.45 -2.60 -3.54
CA ALA A 79 -26.85 -3.31 -4.68
C ALA A 79 -25.87 -2.41 -5.45
N LEU A 80 -26.27 -1.18 -5.78
CA LEU A 80 -25.40 -0.22 -6.44
C LEU A 80 -24.21 0.19 -5.56
N ALA A 81 -24.41 0.28 -4.25
CA ALA A 81 -23.34 0.59 -3.30
C ALA A 81 -22.29 -0.52 -3.24
N ARG A 82 -22.74 -1.78 -3.22
CA ARG A 82 -21.86 -2.94 -3.28
C ARG A 82 -21.12 -3.04 -4.61
N GLN A 83 -21.81 -2.81 -5.72
CA GLN A 83 -21.17 -2.75 -7.04
C GLN A 83 -20.09 -1.65 -7.12
N ALA A 84 -20.36 -0.47 -6.57
CA ALA A 84 -19.37 0.62 -6.52
C ALA A 84 -18.14 0.25 -5.67
N LEU A 85 -18.35 -0.48 -4.56
CA LEU A 85 -17.26 -1.00 -3.73
C LEU A 85 -16.43 -2.03 -4.49
N GLU A 86 -17.07 -3.01 -5.14
CA GLU A 86 -16.41 -4.02 -5.97
C GLU A 86 -15.60 -3.39 -7.11
N GLN A 87 -16.12 -2.34 -7.76
CA GLN A 87 -15.40 -1.57 -8.78
C GLN A 87 -14.18 -0.85 -8.22
N ALA A 88 -14.32 -0.20 -7.05
CA ALA A 88 -13.19 0.46 -6.39
C ALA A 88 -12.09 -0.54 -5.99
N GLU A 89 -12.49 -1.74 -5.54
CA GLU A 89 -11.58 -2.84 -5.24
C GLU A 89 -10.87 -3.39 -6.47
N ALA A 90 -11.60 -3.58 -7.57
CA ALA A 90 -11.02 -3.98 -8.84
C ALA A 90 -10.01 -2.95 -9.36
N ALA A 91 -10.34 -1.66 -9.30
CA ALA A 91 -9.44 -0.59 -9.72
C ALA A 91 -8.16 -0.54 -8.88
N HIS A 92 -8.28 -0.65 -7.55
CA HIS A 92 -7.11 -0.75 -6.67
C HIS A 92 -6.23 -1.97 -6.98
N ARG A 93 -6.84 -3.14 -7.21
CA ARG A 93 -6.11 -4.36 -7.60
C ARG A 93 -5.40 -4.20 -8.94
N ALA A 94 -6.06 -3.57 -9.92
CA ALA A 94 -5.49 -3.32 -11.24
C ALA A 94 -4.25 -2.42 -11.16
N GLU A 95 -4.30 -1.32 -10.41
CA GLU A 95 -3.14 -0.43 -10.20
C GLU A 95 -1.98 -1.17 -9.51
N ARG A 96 -2.27 -1.99 -8.48
CA ARG A 96 -1.26 -2.80 -7.79
C ARG A 96 -0.60 -3.86 -8.68
N ALA A 97 -1.30 -4.36 -9.69
CA ALA A 97 -0.79 -5.37 -10.60
C ALA A 97 0.13 -4.80 -11.70
N LEU A 98 0.24 -3.48 -11.81
CA LEU A 98 1.15 -2.84 -12.75
C LEU A 98 2.61 -3.17 -12.40
N PRO A 99 3.51 -3.27 -13.39
CA PRO A 99 4.95 -3.47 -13.13
C PRO A 99 5.55 -2.36 -12.26
N ARG A 100 4.99 -1.15 -12.35
CA ARG A 100 5.33 0.01 -11.53
C ARG A 100 4.05 0.71 -11.09
N PRO A 101 3.46 0.32 -9.95
CA PRO A 101 2.30 1.00 -9.40
C PRO A 101 2.67 2.41 -8.96
N GLU A 102 1.84 3.40 -9.28
CA GLU A 102 2.08 4.78 -8.86
C GLU A 102 1.56 5.00 -7.42
N PRO A 103 2.41 5.41 -6.45
CA PRO A 103 1.99 5.57 -5.05
C PRO A 103 0.78 6.50 -4.88
N ASP A 104 0.73 7.59 -5.62
CA ASP A 104 -0.36 8.56 -5.57
C ASP A 104 -1.68 7.99 -6.11
N ARG A 105 -1.62 7.16 -7.16
CA ARG A 105 -2.80 6.48 -7.70
C ARG A 105 -3.30 5.41 -6.75
N LEU A 106 -2.40 4.64 -6.16
CA LEU A 106 -2.78 3.68 -5.12
C LEU A 106 -3.51 4.39 -3.98
N LEU A 107 -2.96 5.49 -3.47
CA LEU A 107 -3.60 6.28 -2.42
C LEU A 107 -4.97 6.83 -2.84
N GLN A 108 -5.10 7.35 -4.07
CA GLN A 108 -6.39 7.74 -4.65
C GLN A 108 -7.39 6.59 -4.63
N HIS A 109 -6.99 5.38 -5.04
CA HIS A 109 -7.86 4.21 -5.02
C HIS A 109 -8.27 3.82 -3.59
N VAL A 110 -7.39 3.93 -2.59
CA VAL A 110 -7.78 3.68 -1.18
C VAL A 110 -8.82 4.70 -0.71
N VAL A 111 -8.70 5.97 -1.11
CA VAL A 111 -9.70 7.01 -0.79
C VAL A 111 -11.05 6.71 -1.44
N LEU A 112 -11.07 6.38 -2.74
CA LEU A 112 -12.30 6.02 -3.46
C LEU A 112 -12.98 4.80 -2.85
N ARG A 113 -12.18 3.77 -2.52
CA ARG A 113 -12.65 2.55 -1.87
C ARG A 113 -13.26 2.84 -0.50
N SER A 114 -12.66 3.75 0.27
CA SER A 114 -13.22 4.20 1.55
C SER A 114 -14.56 4.91 1.39
N CYS A 115 -14.72 5.78 0.38
CA CYS A 115 -16.02 6.40 0.09
C CYS A 115 -17.08 5.37 -0.34
N ALA A 116 -16.71 4.39 -1.16
CA ALA A 116 -17.63 3.32 -1.55
C ALA A 116 -18.06 2.45 -0.35
N ALA A 117 -17.12 2.07 0.51
CA ALA A 117 -17.41 1.33 1.74
C ALA A 117 -18.29 2.12 2.72
N HIS A 118 -18.10 3.44 2.83
CA HIS A 118 -19.00 4.30 3.60
C HIS A 118 -20.45 4.17 3.12
N HIS A 119 -20.69 4.24 1.80
CA HIS A 119 -22.03 4.11 1.23
C HIS A 119 -22.59 2.69 1.38
N ALA A 120 -21.78 1.65 1.14
CA ALA A 120 -22.19 0.26 1.28
C ALA A 120 -22.63 -0.05 2.72
N THR A 121 -21.80 0.31 3.71
CA THR A 121 -22.11 0.13 5.14
C THR A 121 -23.37 0.87 5.56
N ARG A 122 -23.57 2.09 5.05
CA ARG A 122 -24.75 2.91 5.40
C ARG A 122 -26.05 2.34 4.84
N LEU A 123 -26.01 1.73 3.66
CA LEU A 123 -27.21 1.25 2.95
C LEU A 123 -27.51 -0.23 3.22
N GLN A 124 -26.60 -0.94 3.89
CA GLN A 124 -26.71 -2.38 4.13
C GLN A 124 -26.49 -2.66 5.63
N PRO A 125 -27.55 -2.51 6.47
CA PRO A 125 -27.45 -2.75 7.90
C PRO A 125 -26.92 -4.17 8.19
N GLY A 126 -25.89 -4.26 9.04
CA GLY A 126 -25.22 -5.53 9.38
C GLY A 126 -24.05 -5.91 8.47
N ALA A 127 -23.88 -5.26 7.31
CA ALA A 127 -22.63 -5.37 6.56
C ALA A 127 -21.52 -4.61 7.28
N SER A 128 -20.35 -5.24 7.40
CA SER A 128 -19.15 -4.64 7.97
C SER A 128 -18.00 -4.83 7.00
N PHE A 129 -17.32 -3.73 6.69
CA PHE A 129 -16.13 -3.74 5.83
C PHE A 129 -14.95 -3.21 6.62
N ALA A 130 -13.76 -3.80 6.43
CA ALA A 130 -12.56 -3.30 7.08
C ALA A 130 -12.18 -1.92 6.54
N VAL A 131 -11.60 -1.06 7.40
CA VAL A 131 -11.02 0.22 6.98
C VAL A 131 -9.64 -0.01 6.40
N TRP A 132 -9.42 0.45 5.16
CA TRP A 132 -8.10 0.38 4.52
C TRP A 132 -7.25 1.59 4.83
N TRP A 133 -5.99 1.32 5.17
CA TRP A 133 -4.96 2.33 5.35
C TRP A 133 -3.85 2.13 4.33
N HIS A 134 -3.54 3.20 3.62
CA HIS A 134 -2.29 3.31 2.89
C HIS A 134 -1.12 3.40 3.87
N THR A 135 -0.21 2.43 3.79
CA THR A 135 0.99 2.37 4.60
C THR A 135 2.15 3.02 3.85
N ARG A 136 2.90 3.88 4.56
CA ARG A 136 4.19 4.38 4.12
C ARG A 136 5.29 3.60 4.81
N LEU A 137 6.23 3.12 4.02
CA LEU A 137 7.46 2.50 4.49
C LEU A 137 8.62 3.40 4.10
N ALA A 138 9.56 3.62 5.02
CA ALA A 138 10.80 4.34 4.77
C ALA A 138 11.99 3.58 5.37
N ILE A 139 13.15 3.69 4.73
CA ILE A 139 14.43 3.23 5.28
C ILE A 139 15.11 4.47 5.87
N ASP A 140 14.92 4.69 7.18
CA ASP A 140 15.40 5.87 7.91
C ASP A 140 16.95 5.90 7.94
N SER A 141 17.61 4.79 8.25
CA SER A 141 19.07 4.71 8.25
C SER A 141 19.61 3.37 7.78
N MET A 142 20.80 3.42 7.17
CA MET A 142 21.64 2.28 6.84
C MET A 142 23.06 2.61 7.29
N ARG A 143 23.63 1.79 8.17
CA ARG A 143 24.97 1.95 8.71
C ARG A 143 25.78 0.68 8.47
N PRO A 144 26.92 0.80 7.78
CA PRO A 144 27.87 -0.29 7.67
C PRO A 144 28.28 -0.80 9.09
N THR A 145 28.45 -2.12 9.28
CA THR A 145 28.96 -2.77 10.51
C THR A 145 29.98 -3.86 10.17
N ALA A 146 30.75 -4.34 11.15
CA ALA A 146 31.78 -5.36 10.95
C ALA A 146 31.28 -6.64 10.25
N THR A 147 30.00 -6.98 10.39
CA THR A 147 29.40 -8.23 9.88
C THR A 147 28.25 -8.00 8.88
N GLY A 148 28.07 -6.77 8.38
CA GLY A 148 26.98 -6.45 7.46
C GLY A 148 26.48 -5.00 7.60
N PHE A 149 25.16 -4.79 7.61
CA PHE A 149 24.57 -3.45 7.71
C PHE A 149 23.50 -3.35 8.79
N GLU A 150 23.67 -2.44 9.74
CA GLU A 150 22.59 -2.03 10.61
C GLU A 150 21.61 -1.16 9.82
N ALA A 151 20.34 -1.52 9.85
CA ALA A 151 19.27 -0.86 9.15
C ALA A 151 18.15 -0.49 10.10
N LEU A 152 17.56 0.68 9.87
CA LEU A 152 16.35 1.14 10.54
C LEU A 152 15.32 1.47 9.47
N ALA A 153 14.17 0.81 9.53
CA ALA A 153 13.00 1.12 8.73
C ALA A 153 11.84 1.57 9.62
N ARG A 154 10.92 2.34 9.03
CA ARG A 154 9.72 2.83 9.70
C ARG A 154 8.48 2.59 8.85
N ALA A 155 7.48 1.92 9.44
CA ALA A 155 6.15 1.78 8.85
C ALA A 155 5.16 2.71 9.58
N SER A 156 4.38 3.46 8.80
CA SER A 156 3.38 4.38 9.34
C SER A 156 2.17 4.51 8.42
N THR A 157 1.05 4.89 9.00
CA THR A 157 -0.15 5.34 8.28
C THR A 157 -0.47 6.78 8.68
N VAL A 158 -1.52 7.35 8.11
CA VAL A 158 -2.05 8.65 8.57
C VAL A 158 -2.60 8.64 10.01
N ASN A 159 -2.77 7.46 10.62
CA ASN A 159 -3.18 7.33 12.03
C ASN A 159 -2.00 7.13 12.98
N GLY A 160 -0.76 7.09 12.47
CA GLY A 160 0.44 6.91 13.26
C GLY A 160 1.20 5.64 12.93
N ALA A 161 2.01 5.20 13.89
CA ALA A 161 2.87 4.04 13.78
C ALA A 161 2.10 2.75 13.52
N VAL A 162 2.70 1.87 12.71
CA VAL A 162 2.20 0.51 12.49
C VAL A 162 3.05 -0.46 13.29
N ALA A 163 2.48 -1.04 14.34
CA ALA A 163 3.19 -1.95 15.24
C ALA A 163 2.98 -3.43 14.88
N SER A 164 3.85 -4.29 15.41
CA SER A 164 3.76 -5.76 15.35
C SER A 164 3.60 -6.33 13.94
N SER A 165 4.16 -5.66 12.94
CA SER A 165 3.98 -6.02 11.54
C SER A 165 5.33 -6.33 10.89
N ARG A 166 5.36 -7.37 10.04
CA ARG A 166 6.60 -7.88 9.47
C ARG A 166 7.17 -6.92 8.42
N VAL A 167 8.42 -6.54 8.63
CA VAL A 167 9.31 -5.87 7.68
C VAL A 167 10.45 -6.82 7.31
N THR A 168 10.74 -6.90 6.03
CA THR A 168 11.91 -7.60 5.50
C THR A 168 12.81 -6.57 4.85
N LEU A 169 14.09 -6.55 5.20
CA LEU A 169 15.09 -5.79 4.47
C LEU A 169 16.02 -6.75 3.74
N ALA A 170 16.33 -6.43 2.48
CA ALA A 170 17.25 -7.18 1.66
C ALA A 170 18.18 -6.24 0.89
N ARG A 171 19.41 -6.69 0.62
CA ARG A 171 20.35 -6.04 -0.29
C ARG A 171 21.10 -7.10 -1.08
N GLY A 172 21.17 -6.91 -2.39
CA GLY A 172 21.74 -7.90 -3.30
C GLY A 172 21.08 -9.27 -3.12
N LEU A 173 21.85 -10.33 -3.35
CA LEU A 173 21.37 -11.71 -3.17
C LEU A 173 21.65 -12.28 -1.77
N HIS A 174 22.51 -11.63 -0.98
CA HIS A 174 23.13 -12.28 0.17
C HIS A 174 22.72 -11.68 1.52
N HIS A 175 22.38 -10.39 1.54
CA HIS A 175 22.10 -9.68 2.78
C HIS A 175 20.60 -9.59 3.03
N ALA A 176 20.12 -10.17 4.14
CA ALA A 176 18.73 -10.06 4.53
C ALA A 176 18.53 -10.00 6.05
N CYS A 177 17.45 -9.38 6.48
CA CYS A 177 16.94 -9.49 7.84
C CYS A 177 15.42 -9.35 7.90
N PHE A 178 14.82 -9.93 8.94
CA PHE A 178 13.38 -10.01 9.14
C PHE A 178 13.01 -9.59 10.55
N MET A 179 11.95 -8.81 10.69
CA MET A 179 11.49 -8.35 12.00
C MET A 179 10.09 -7.80 12.00
N ALA A 180 9.53 -7.68 13.20
CA ALA A 180 8.31 -6.94 13.43
C ALA A 180 8.63 -5.50 13.80
N THR A 181 7.78 -4.57 13.38
CA THR A 181 7.81 -3.20 13.89
C THR A 181 7.45 -3.14 15.37
N ASP A 182 8.10 -2.27 16.12
CA ASP A 182 7.77 -1.98 17.52
C ASP A 182 6.54 -1.06 17.65
N ALA A 183 6.22 -0.63 18.88
CA ALA A 183 5.10 0.27 19.16
C ALA A 183 5.22 1.65 18.48
N THR A 184 6.43 2.05 18.08
CA THR A 184 6.71 3.31 17.36
C THR A 184 6.73 3.13 15.84
N GLY A 185 6.50 1.91 15.37
CA GLY A 185 6.49 1.54 13.96
C GLY A 185 7.89 1.33 13.39
N GLN A 186 8.91 1.24 14.25
CA GLN A 186 10.30 1.05 13.86
C GLN A 186 10.68 -0.43 13.80
N ALA A 187 11.51 -0.75 12.82
CA ALA A 187 12.10 -2.06 12.60
C ALA A 187 13.61 -1.86 12.43
N ALA A 188 14.42 -2.33 13.40
CA ALA A 188 15.88 -2.18 13.39
C ALA A 188 16.63 -3.52 13.42
N CYS A 189 17.30 -3.93 12.33
CA CYS A 189 18.11 -5.17 12.24
C CYS A 189 19.51 -4.93 11.69
N VAL A 190 20.39 -5.91 11.92
CA VAL A 190 21.58 -6.11 11.10
C VAL A 190 21.25 -7.04 9.93
N LEU A 191 21.39 -6.56 8.70
CA LEU A 191 21.43 -7.40 7.52
C LEU A 191 22.76 -8.15 7.56
N VAL A 192 22.67 -9.48 7.66
CA VAL A 192 23.82 -10.36 7.64
C VAL A 192 23.93 -11.02 6.28
N ASP A 193 25.16 -11.25 5.85
CA ASP A 193 25.45 -12.11 4.72
C ASP A 193 25.02 -13.54 5.07
N THR A 194 24.13 -14.09 4.26
CA THR A 194 23.49 -15.38 4.51
C THR A 194 24.29 -16.58 4.01
N HIS A 195 25.44 -16.38 3.36
CA HIS A 195 26.25 -17.52 2.91
C HIS A 195 27.77 -17.23 2.84
N PRO A 196 28.62 -18.25 2.98
CA PRO A 196 30.06 -18.06 2.92
C PRO A 196 30.53 -17.68 1.51
N HIS A 197 31.18 -16.54 1.40
CA HIS A 197 32.00 -16.21 0.26
C HIS A 197 33.29 -17.04 0.30
N GLY A 198 33.39 -18.05 -0.57
CA GLY A 198 34.53 -18.98 -0.65
C GLY A 198 35.86 -18.35 -1.10
N GLY A 199 36.25 -17.20 -0.54
CA GLY A 199 37.51 -16.51 -0.81
C GLY A 199 37.62 -15.87 -2.20
N ARG A 200 36.53 -15.77 -2.97
CA ARG A 200 36.58 -15.17 -4.31
C ARG A 200 36.70 -13.64 -4.22
N PRO A 201 37.48 -12.98 -5.10
CA PRO A 201 37.69 -11.52 -5.05
C PRO A 201 36.43 -10.71 -5.39
N ASP A 202 35.53 -11.27 -6.21
CA ASP A 202 34.27 -10.67 -6.68
C ASP A 202 33.10 -10.89 -5.72
N ALA A 203 33.24 -11.82 -4.79
CA ALA A 203 32.21 -12.20 -3.84
C ALA A 203 31.71 -11.00 -3.00
N TRP A 204 32.62 -10.07 -2.66
CA TRP A 204 32.26 -8.84 -1.97
C TRP A 204 31.41 -7.90 -2.84
N ALA A 205 31.71 -7.78 -4.13
CA ALA A 205 30.93 -6.95 -5.05
C ALA A 205 29.52 -7.52 -5.26
N GLU A 206 29.41 -8.85 -5.42
CA GLU A 206 28.14 -9.58 -5.56
C GLU A 206 27.24 -9.40 -4.33
N ALA A 207 27.80 -9.52 -3.12
CA ALA A 207 27.04 -9.39 -1.87
C ALA A 207 26.47 -7.99 -1.63
N HIS A 208 27.08 -6.99 -2.25
CA HIS A 208 26.82 -5.57 -2.00
C HIS A 208 26.22 -4.86 -3.21
N GLU A 209 25.82 -5.60 -4.24
CA GLU A 209 25.19 -5.04 -5.44
C GLU A 209 23.77 -4.53 -5.14
N GLY A 210 23.42 -3.41 -5.76
CA GLY A 210 22.06 -2.90 -5.81
C GLY A 210 21.58 -2.15 -4.56
N PRO A 211 20.34 -1.63 -4.62
CA PRO A 211 19.72 -0.89 -3.54
C PRO A 211 19.35 -1.82 -2.38
N VAL A 212 19.17 -1.23 -1.21
CA VAL A 212 18.45 -1.88 -0.11
C VAL A 212 16.96 -1.77 -0.40
N ILE A 213 16.27 -2.90 -0.30
CA ILE A 213 14.83 -3.00 -0.47
C ILE A 213 14.24 -3.36 0.88
N ALA A 214 13.34 -2.51 1.38
CA ALA A 214 12.49 -2.85 2.51
C ALA A 214 11.09 -3.19 1.99
N THR A 215 10.54 -4.29 2.48
CA THR A 215 9.17 -4.71 2.19
C THR A 215 8.38 -4.85 3.49
N PHE A 216 7.19 -4.26 3.51
CA PHE A 216 6.21 -4.36 4.57
C PHE A 216 5.08 -5.26 4.09
N ALA A 217 4.82 -6.34 4.81
CA ALA A 217 3.90 -7.39 4.35
C ALA A 217 2.42 -6.97 4.34
N GLY A 218 2.04 -5.91 5.04
CA GLY A 218 0.65 -5.60 5.34
C GLY A 218 0.20 -6.19 6.68
N SER A 219 -0.97 -5.77 7.13
CA SER A 219 -1.66 -6.33 8.29
C SER A 219 -3.15 -6.40 8.00
N VAL A 220 -3.79 -7.51 8.37
CA VAL A 220 -5.21 -7.75 8.12
C VAL A 220 -5.89 -8.15 9.41
N SER A 221 -6.99 -7.49 9.72
CA SER A 221 -7.87 -7.75 10.86
C SER A 221 -9.32 -7.51 10.43
N PRO A 222 -10.32 -7.98 11.20
CA PRO A 222 -11.73 -7.84 10.82
C PRO A 222 -12.20 -6.41 10.55
N ASP A 223 -11.60 -5.43 11.23
CA ASP A 223 -11.98 -4.02 11.18
C ASP A 223 -10.97 -3.14 10.43
N ARG A 224 -9.76 -3.63 10.19
CA ARG A 224 -8.66 -2.86 9.61
C ARG A 224 -7.78 -3.67 8.68
N VAL A 225 -7.37 -3.03 7.59
CA VAL A 225 -6.35 -3.54 6.67
C VAL A 225 -5.31 -2.46 6.43
N GLU A 226 -4.06 -2.75 6.75
CA GLU A 226 -2.89 -1.94 6.41
C GLU A 226 -2.26 -2.53 5.15
N LEU A 227 -2.15 -1.72 4.11
CA LEU A 227 -1.71 -2.22 2.81
C LEU A 227 -0.20 -2.50 2.80
N PRO A 228 0.27 -3.52 2.05
CA PRO A 228 1.68 -3.75 1.83
C PRO A 228 2.38 -2.52 1.24
N ALA A 229 3.64 -2.32 1.59
CA ALA A 229 4.44 -1.19 1.11
C ALA A 229 5.88 -1.63 0.82
N VAL A 230 6.53 -0.95 -0.12
CA VAL A 230 7.92 -1.19 -0.50
C VAL A 230 8.67 0.14 -0.46
N ALA A 231 9.90 0.11 0.04
CA ALA A 231 10.80 1.24 0.02
C ALA A 231 12.17 0.82 -0.53
N PHE A 232 12.80 1.72 -1.26
CA PHE A 232 14.12 1.53 -1.83
C PHE A 232 15.07 2.56 -1.25
N ARG A 233 16.32 2.17 -1.03
CA ARG A 233 17.39 3.09 -0.68
C ARG A 233 18.66 2.70 -1.42
N ASP A 234 19.13 3.60 -2.26
CA ASP A 234 20.42 3.44 -2.91
C ASP A 234 21.53 3.50 -1.86
N MET A 235 22.52 2.63 -2.04
CA MET A 235 23.71 2.55 -1.21
C MET A 235 24.94 2.65 -2.12
N PRO A 236 26.06 3.20 -1.62
CA PRO A 236 27.31 3.13 -2.34
C PRO A 236 27.67 1.67 -2.65
N VAL A 237 28.15 1.44 -3.86
CA VAL A 237 28.80 0.17 -4.22
C VAL A 237 30.18 0.18 -3.59
N PHE A 238 30.43 -0.79 -2.71
CA PHE A 238 31.73 -0.95 -2.08
C PHE A 238 32.58 -1.88 -2.94
N ALA A 239 33.59 -1.34 -3.63
CA ALA A 239 34.52 -2.13 -4.46
C ALA A 239 35.49 -2.98 -3.62
N SER A 240 35.56 -2.73 -2.32
CA SER A 240 36.36 -3.47 -1.35
C SER A 240 35.68 -3.43 0.03
N PRO A 241 36.04 -4.33 0.97
CA PRO A 241 35.57 -4.24 2.34
C PRO A 241 35.91 -2.85 2.92
N PRO A 242 34.93 -2.13 3.51
CA PRO A 242 35.22 -0.91 4.24
C PRO A 242 36.29 -1.17 5.29
N ALA A 243 37.20 -0.23 5.50
CA ALA A 243 38.10 -0.26 6.64
C ALA A 243 37.28 -0.01 7.91
N TRP A 244 36.67 -1.07 8.44
CA TRP A 244 35.90 -1.05 9.68
C TRP A 244 36.83 -0.63 10.82
N ARG A 245 36.64 0.56 11.37
CA ARG A 245 37.26 1.02 12.62
C ARG A 245 36.25 0.93 13.75
#